data_AF-F5P4E5-F1
#
_entry.id   AF-F5P4E5-F1
#
_cell.length_a   1.000
_cell.length_b   1.000
_cell.length_c   1.000
_cell.angle_alpha   90.00
_cell.angle_beta   90.00
_cell.angle_gamma   90.00
#
_symmetry.space_group_name_H-M   'P 1'
#
loop_
_entity.id
_entity.type
_entity.pdbx_description
1 polymer ?
#
loop_
_entity_poly.entity_id
_entity_poly.type
_entity_poly.pdbx_seq_one_letter_code
_entity_poly.pdbx_strand_id
1 'polypeptide(L)' 'MRQDRFRFLRAAALGKNVNSLTDDRVLKEVMRLGALQKKLFIDGKRIGDREYAEVLIAITEYHRALLSRLMAD' A
#
# COMPACT_ATOMS: atom_id res chain seq x y z
N MET A 1 9.86 -3.19 14.59
CA MET A 1 9.26 -2.63 13.36
C MET A 1 9.24 -3.62 12.18
N ARG A 2 8.82 -4.88 12.36
CA ARG A 2 8.68 -5.86 11.24
C ARG A 2 7.39 -6.68 11.25
N GLN A 3 6.45 -6.45 12.18
CA GLN A 3 5.24 -7.29 12.31
C GLN A 3 3.93 -6.65 11.80
N ASP A 4 3.88 -5.34 11.56
CA ASP A 4 2.59 -4.67 11.36
C ASP A 4 2.04 -4.78 9.92
N ARG A 5 2.90 -4.99 8.93
CA ARG A 5 2.48 -5.13 7.51
C ARG A 5 1.64 -6.37 7.23
N PHE A 6 1.92 -7.48 7.91
CA PHE A 6 1.16 -8.72 7.75
C PHE A 6 -0.22 -8.66 8.43
N ARG A 7 -0.36 -7.84 9.49
CA ARG A 7 -1.64 -7.67 10.18
C ARG A 7 -2.69 -6.98 9.31
N PHE A 8 -2.28 -6.04 8.45
CA PHE A 8 -3.18 -5.35 7.53
C PHE A 8 -3.79 -6.30 6.48
N LEU A 9 -2.94 -7.03 5.73
CA LEU A 9 -3.41 -8.02 4.75
C LEU A 9 -4.28 -9.09 5.41
N ARG A 10 -3.93 -9.50 6.64
CA ARG A 10 -4.71 -10.46 7.41
C ARG A 10 -6.04 -9.90 7.88
N ALA A 11 -6.11 -8.65 8.35
CA ALA A 11 -7.36 -8.02 8.78
C ALA A 11 -8.31 -7.75 7.60
N ALA A 12 -7.78 -7.29 6.46
CA ALA A 12 -8.52 -7.12 5.21
C ALA A 12 -9.00 -8.47 4.64
N ALA A 13 -8.17 -9.52 4.71
CA ALA A 13 -8.56 -10.88 4.30
C ALA A 13 -9.55 -11.56 5.27
N LEU A 14 -9.65 -11.09 6.52
CA LEU A 14 -10.52 -11.63 7.56
C LEU A 14 -11.88 -10.90 7.68
N GLY A 15 -12.20 -9.99 6.75
CA GLY A 15 -13.55 -9.41 6.65
C GLY A 15 -13.96 -8.53 7.84
N LYS A 16 -13.01 -7.97 8.61
CA LYS A 16 -13.36 -6.93 9.58
C LYS A 16 -13.79 -5.68 8.82
N ASN A 17 -15.04 -5.26 9.01
CA ASN A 17 -15.71 -4.16 8.30
C ASN A 17 -14.79 -2.94 8.10
N VAL A 18 -14.21 -2.87 6.91
CA VAL A 18 -13.53 -1.70 6.38
C VAL A 18 -14.61 -0.88 5.66
N ASN A 19 -14.79 0.39 6.03
CA ASN A 19 -15.87 1.25 5.56
C ASN A 19 -15.92 1.33 4.02
N SER A 20 -16.93 0.67 3.44
CA SER A 20 -16.94 0.15 2.06
C SER A 20 -16.78 1.13 0.89
N LEU A 21 -16.87 2.45 1.10
CA LEU A 21 -16.74 3.44 0.02
C LEU A 21 -15.37 4.13 -0.02
N THR A 22 -14.73 4.32 1.14
CA THR A 22 -13.42 4.97 1.24
C THR A 22 -12.29 3.98 0.94
N ASP A 23 -12.49 2.70 1.27
CA ASP A 23 -11.49 1.64 1.07
C ASP A 23 -11.31 1.24 -0.38
N ASP A 24 -12.36 1.31 -1.19
CA ASP A 24 -12.31 0.78 -2.56
C ASP A 24 -11.36 1.59 -3.45
N ARG A 25 -11.32 2.92 -3.26
CA ARG A 25 -10.37 3.81 -3.95
C ARG A 25 -8.95 3.64 -3.44
N VAL A 26 -8.78 3.53 -2.12
CA VAL A 26 -7.46 3.36 -1.50
C VAL A 26 -6.86 2.02 -1.89
N LEU A 27 -7.64 0.94 -1.87
CA LEU A 27 -7.22 -0.39 -2.26
C LEU A 27 -6.83 -0.44 -3.74
N LYS A 28 -7.66 0.14 -4.63
CA LYS A 28 -7.33 0.24 -6.07
C LYS A 28 -6.03 1.00 -6.30
N GLU A 29 -5.80 2.07 -5.56
CA GLU A 29 -4.57 2.86 -5.72
C GLU A 29 -3.33 2.11 -5.20
N VAL A 30 -3.41 1.43 -4.06
CA VAL A 30 -2.32 0.58 -3.55
C VAL A 30 -2.03 -0.57 -4.53
N MET A 31 -3.06 -1.19 -5.10
CA MET A 31 -2.90 -2.23 -6.12
C MET A 31 -2.24 -1.68 -7.39
N ARG A 32 -2.68 -0.51 -7.86
CA ARG A 32 -2.10 0.17 -9.04
C ARG A 32 -0.62 0.48 -8.82
N LEU A 33 -0.28 1.05 -7.67
CA LEU A 33 1.11 1.37 -7.30
C LEU A 33 1.96 0.11 -7.16
N GLY A 34 1.42 -0.97 -6.59
CA GLY A 34 2.10 -2.26 -6.51
C GLY A 34 2.39 -2.88 -7.89
N ALA A 35 1.43 -2.78 -8.81
CA ALA A 35 1.62 -3.22 -10.20
C ALA A 35 2.69 -2.38 -10.91
N LEU A 36 2.68 -1.06 -10.70
CA LEU A 36 3.68 -0.15 -11.26
C LEU A 36 5.08 -0.43 -10.70
N GLN A 37 5.20 -0.63 -9.39
CA GLN A 37 6.45 -1.02 -8.74
C GLN A 37 7.00 -2.32 -9.35
N LYS A 38 6.15 -3.33 -9.53
CA LYS A 38 6.54 -4.60 -10.18
C LYS A 38 7.02 -4.39 -11.61
N LYS A 39 6.29 -3.59 -12.40
CA LYS A 39 6.67 -3.28 -13.79
C LYS A 39 8.05 -2.62 -13.84
N LEU A 40 8.25 -1.54 -13.10
CA LEU A 40 9.52 -0.80 -13.06
C LEU A 40 10.68 -1.71 -12.62
N PHE A 41 10.45 -2.59 -11.65
CA PHE A 41 11.46 -3.58 -11.23
C PHE A 41 11.86 -4.54 -12.36
N ILE A 42 10.87 -5.05 -13.11
CA ILE A 42 11.09 -5.91 -14.29
C ILE A 42 11.86 -5.16 -15.37
N ASP A 43 11.55 -3.87 -15.56
CA ASP A 43 12.23 -2.97 -16.50
C ASP A 43 13.65 -2.56 -16.03
N GLY A 44 14.14 -3.14 -14.92
CA GLY A 44 15.50 -2.94 -14.41
C GLY A 44 15.66 -1.77 -13.46
N LYS A 45 14.59 -1.00 -13.17
CA LYS A 45 14.63 0.14 -12.25
C LYS A 45 14.84 -0.30 -10.80
N ARG A 46 15.56 0.50 -10.03
CA ARG A 46 15.92 0.24 -8.63
C ARG A 46 15.78 1.52 -7.80
N ILE A 47 16.11 1.46 -6.52
CA ILE A 47 15.97 2.57 -5.56
C ILE A 47 16.71 3.84 -6.02
N GLY A 48 17.80 3.71 -6.80
CA GLY A 48 18.51 4.86 -7.37
C GLY A 48 17.76 5.56 -8.51
N ASP A 49 16.76 4.91 -9.11
CA ASP A 49 15.90 5.53 -10.12
C ASP A 49 14.80 6.33 -9.44
N ARG A 50 14.73 7.61 -9.78
CA ARG A 50 13.75 8.56 -9.24
C ARG A 50 12.31 8.02 -9.30
N GLU A 51 11.89 7.53 -10.47
CA GLU A 51 10.53 7.04 -10.69
C GLU A 51 10.20 5.84 -9.79
N TYR A 52 11.15 4.91 -9.62
CA TYR A 52 10.97 3.76 -8.75
C TYR A 52 10.92 4.18 -7.27
N ALA A 53 11.77 5.11 -6.86
CA ALA A 53 11.77 5.66 -5.51
C ALA A 53 10.45 6.38 -5.18
N GLU A 54 9.92 7.19 -6.09
CA GLU A 54 8.64 7.89 -5.94
C GLU A 54 7.48 6.90 -5.73
N VAL A 55 7.45 5.79 -6.47
CA VAL A 55 6.43 4.74 -6.29
C VAL A 55 6.54 4.08 -4.91
N LEU A 56 7.75 3.79 -4.44
CA LEU A 56 7.95 3.20 -3.10
C LEU A 56 7.54 4.15 -1.96
N ILE A 57 7.82 5.44 -2.12
CA ILE A 57 7.39 6.48 -1.17
C ILE A 57 5.87 6.52 -1.14
N ALA A 58 5.22 6.61 -2.30
CA ALA A 58 3.76 6.65 -2.40
C ALA A 58 3.11 5.44 -1.72
N ILE A 59 3.59 4.22 -1.96
CA ILE A 59 3.08 3.01 -1.28
C ILE A 59 3.22 3.12 0.23
N THR A 60 4.36 3.65 0.71
CA THR A 60 4.63 3.81 2.14
C THR A 60 3.71 4.84 2.79
N GLU A 61 3.47 5.96 2.12
CA GLU A 61 2.58 7.02 2.59
C GLU A 61 1.11 6.56 2.62
N TYR A 62 0.65 5.88 1.56
CA TYR A 62 -0.69 5.29 1.52
C TYR A 62 -0.89 4.27 2.64
N HIS A 63 0.11 3.42 2.90
CA HIS A 63 0.05 2.47 4.01
C HIS A 63 -0.06 3.16 5.38
N ARG A 64 0.72 4.23 5.61
CA ARG A 64 0.67 5.01 6.85
C ARG A 64 -0.67 5.71 7.04
N ALA A 65 -1.20 6.33 5.99
CA ALA A 65 -2.50 7.00 6.03
C ALA A 65 -3.63 6.01 6.36
N LEU A 66 -3.57 4.80 5.79
CA LEU A 66 -4.55 3.75 6.07
C LEU A 66 -4.44 3.21 7.50
N LEU A 67 -3.23 2.95 7.98
CA LEU A 67 -3.01 2.55 9.37
C LEU A 67 -3.52 3.62 10.35
N SER A 68 -3.23 4.89 10.11
CA SER A 68 -3.67 5.98 10.97
C SER A 68 -5.20 6.08 11.04
N ARG A 69 -5.91 5.81 9.94
CA ARG A 69 -7.38 5.80 9.92
C ARG A 69 -7.97 4.61 10.66
N LEU A 70 -7.37 3.43 10.49
CA LEU A 70 -7.84 2.19 11.14
C LEU A 70 -7.56 2.14 12.65
N MET A 71 -6.56 2.89 13.13
CA MET A 71 -6.20 2.97 14.55
C MET A 71 -6.81 4.18 15.27
N ALA A 72 -7.57 5.02 14.56
CA ALA A 72 -8.25 6.18 15.13
C ALA A 72 -9.66 5.86 15.66
N ASP A 73 -10.10 4.61 15.54
CA ASP A 73 -11.36 4.06 16.09
C ASP A 73 -11.12 3.29 17.40
#